data_AF-A0A354ZH90-F1
#
_entry.id   AF-A0A354ZH90-F1
#
_cell.length_a   1.000
_cell.length_b   1.000
_cell.length_c   1.000
_cell.angle_alpha   90.00
_cell.angle_beta   90.00
_cell.angle_gamma   90.00
#
_symmetry.space_group_name_H-M   'P 1'
#
loop_
_entity.id
_entity.type
_entity.pdbx_description
1 polymer ?
#
loop_
_entity_poly.entity_id
_entity_poly.type
_entity_poly.pdbx_seq_one_letter_code
_entity_poly.pdbx_strand_id
1 'polypeptide(L)'
;AVPADGAGLNPLLQDPWMVIHPPIVFVGYALYAVPFAYAMSALARDEYSEWVKPALAWTVAAWLFLGAGIIIGAKWAYATLGWGGYWSWD
;
A
#
# COMPACT_ATOMS: atom_id res chain seq x y z
N ALA A 1 -34.23 -3.60 16.97
CA ALA A 1 -33.22 -2.87 17.75
C ALA A 1 -31.99 -2.66 16.88
N VAL A 2 -31.33 -1.52 16.95
CA VAL A 2 -30.02 -1.34 16.30
C VAL A 2 -29.00 -2.16 17.10
N PRO A 3 -28.19 -3.03 16.48
CA PRO A 3 -27.18 -3.79 17.20
C PRO A 3 -26.18 -2.85 17.89
N ALA A 4 -25.70 -3.20 19.09
CA ALA A 4 -24.75 -2.38 19.84
C ALA A 4 -23.45 -2.10 19.06
N ASP A 5 -23.05 -3.06 18.22
CA ASP A 5 -21.83 -2.99 17.40
C ASP A 5 -22.09 -2.55 15.95
N GLY A 6 -23.30 -2.05 15.64
CA GLY A 6 -23.70 -1.66 14.29
C GLY A 6 -23.99 -2.83 13.35
N ALA A 7 -24.06 -2.57 12.04
CA ALA A 7 -24.43 -3.56 11.02
C ALA A 7 -23.27 -4.48 10.59
N GLY A 8 -22.08 -4.31 11.16
CA GLY A 8 -20.86 -5.01 10.74
C GLY A 8 -20.26 -4.47 9.44
N LEU A 9 -19.28 -5.21 8.90
CA LEU A 9 -18.60 -4.87 7.65
C LEU A 9 -19.48 -5.14 6.43
N ASN A 10 -19.38 -4.29 5.41
CA ASN A 10 -20.00 -4.53 4.11
C ASN A 10 -19.61 -5.94 3.61
N PRO A 11 -20.58 -6.79 3.20
CA PRO A 11 -20.30 -8.13 2.70
C PRO A 11 -19.21 -8.20 1.62
N LEU A 12 -19.08 -7.17 0.78
CA LEU A 12 -18.04 -7.10 -0.27
C LEU A 12 -16.62 -7.04 0.29
N LEU A 13 -16.46 -6.56 1.52
CA LEU A 13 -15.18 -6.40 2.19
C LEU A 13 -14.78 -7.63 3.03
N GLN A 14 -15.69 -8.61 3.15
CA GLN A 14 -15.46 -9.84 3.93
C GLN A 14 -14.74 -10.91 3.09
N ASP A 15 -13.60 -10.54 2.49
CA ASP A 15 -12.79 -11.42 1.66
C ASP A 15 -11.31 -11.39 2.11
N PRO A 16 -10.60 -12.53 2.17
CA PRO A 16 -9.20 -12.58 2.62
C PRO A 16 -8.26 -11.69 1.80
N TRP A 17 -8.49 -11.54 0.49
CA TRP A 17 -7.69 -10.68 -0.38
C TRP A 17 -7.93 -9.21 -0.04
N MET A 18 -9.17 -8.81 0.32
CA MET A 18 -9.44 -7.47 0.84
C MET A 18 -8.79 -7.23 2.19
N VAL A 19 -8.74 -8.22 3.08
CA VAL A 19 -8.14 -8.03 4.41
C VAL A 19 -6.62 -7.85 4.32
N ILE A 20 -5.96 -8.57 3.41
CA ILE A 20 -4.49 -8.53 3.24
C ILE A 20 -4.05 -7.33 2.40
N HIS A 21 -4.87 -6.84 1.47
CA HIS A 21 -4.51 -5.76 0.56
C HIS A 21 -4.10 -4.45 1.28
N PRO A 22 -4.93 -3.84 2.17
CA PRO A 22 -4.58 -2.59 2.83
C PRO A 22 -3.31 -2.65 3.68
N PRO A 23 -3.06 -3.70 4.49
CA PRO A 23 -1.78 -3.82 5.20
C PRO A 23 -0.55 -3.84 4.28
N ILE A 24 -0.62 -4.53 3.13
CA ILE A 24 0.49 -4.60 2.17
C ILE A 24 0.74 -3.22 1.53
N VAL A 25 -0.32 -2.52 1.13
CA VAL A 25 -0.22 -1.16 0.58
C VAL A 25 0.32 -0.18 1.64
N PHE A 26 -0.17 -0.28 2.87
CA PHE A 26 0.28 0.57 3.98
C PHE A 26 1.78 0.39 4.27
N VAL A 27 2.29 -0.85 4.27
CA VAL A 27 3.72 -1.12 4.41
C VAL A 27 4.51 -0.47 3.25
N GLY A 28 4.01 -0.57 2.01
CA GLY A 28 4.61 0.10 0.86
C GLY A 28 4.72 1.62 1.03
N TYR A 29 3.63 2.29 1.43
CA TYR A 29 3.65 3.73 1.71
C TYR A 29 4.56 4.10 2.89
N ALA A 30 4.53 3.33 3.98
CA ALA A 30 5.37 3.57 5.16
C ALA A 30 6.85 3.46 4.83
N LEU A 31 7.25 2.50 3.99
CA LEU A 31 8.64 2.31 3.57
C LEU A 31 9.18 3.53 2.79
N TYR A 32 8.34 4.27 2.07
CA TYR A 32 8.75 5.51 1.39
C TYR A 32 9.11 6.65 2.35
N ALA A 33 8.78 6.56 3.65
CA ALA A 33 9.26 7.50 4.64
C ALA A 33 10.81 7.48 4.77
N VAL A 34 11.45 6.33 4.51
CA VAL A 34 12.91 6.19 4.59
C VAL A 34 13.65 6.96 3.49
N PRO A 35 13.39 6.75 2.17
CA PRO A 35 14.00 7.56 1.13
C PRO A 35 13.63 9.04 1.25
N PHE A 36 12.43 9.38 1.74
CA PHE A 36 12.09 10.77 2.06
C PHE A 36 13.02 11.36 3.12
N ALA A 37 13.28 10.65 4.23
CA ALA A 37 14.20 11.11 5.26
C ALA A 37 15.63 11.28 4.74
N TYR A 38 16.11 10.38 3.88
CA TYR A 38 17.40 10.51 3.20
C TYR A 38 17.47 11.77 2.33
N ALA A 39 16.43 12.03 1.52
CA ALA A 39 16.35 13.21 0.67
C ALA A 39 16.34 14.52 1.49
N MET A 40 15.57 14.56 2.59
CA MET A 40 15.51 15.71 3.48
C MET A 40 16.83 15.97 4.20
N SER A 41 17.52 14.91 4.65
CA SER A 41 18.85 14.99 5.25
C SER A 41 19.90 15.54 4.27
N ALA A 42 19.89 15.05 3.03
CA ALA A 42 20.76 15.55 1.96
C ALA A 42 20.53 17.03 1.66
N LEU A 43 19.26 17.45 1.58
CA LEU A 43 18.90 18.85 1.38
C LEU A 43 19.39 19.74 2.53
N ALA A 44 19.28 19.27 3.77
CA ALA A 44 19.73 20.02 4.95
C ALA A 44 21.27 20.17 5.06
N ARG A 45 22.03 19.33 4.34
CA ARG A 45 23.50 19.27 4.39
C ARG A 45 24.19 19.70 3.10
N ASP A 46 23.42 20.09 2.08
CA ASP A 46 23.91 20.34 0.72
C ASP A 46 24.63 19.13 0.08
N GLU A 47 24.27 17.90 0.48
CA GLU A 47 24.88 16.63 0.05
C GLU A 47 23.96 15.85 -0.93
N TYR A 48 23.69 16.43 -2.10
CA TYR A 48 22.61 16.00 -3.00
C TYR A 48 22.79 14.64 -3.68
N SER A 49 24.01 14.10 -3.77
CA SER A 49 24.30 12.91 -4.59
C SER A 49 24.40 11.62 -3.76
N GLU A 50 24.77 11.72 -2.49
CA GLU A 50 25.21 10.56 -1.71
C GLU A 50 24.05 9.76 -1.10
N TRP A 51 22.89 10.40 -0.93
CA TRP A 51 21.71 9.81 -0.28
C TRP A 51 20.96 8.79 -1.13
N VAL A 52 21.10 8.85 -2.47
CA VAL A 52 20.33 8.00 -3.40
C VAL A 52 20.71 6.52 -3.23
N LYS A 53 22.01 6.23 -3.11
CA LYS A 53 22.53 4.86 -2.99
C LYS A 53 22.00 4.13 -1.75
N PRO A 54 22.06 4.68 -0.52
CA PRO A 54 21.47 4.04 0.65
C PRO A 54 19.93 4.02 0.63
N ALA A 55 19.28 4.97 -0.03
CA ALA A 55 17.82 5.01 -0.17
C ALA A 55 17.27 3.94 -1.14
N LEU A 56 18.06 3.51 -2.13
CA LEU A 56 17.60 2.65 -3.23
C LEU A 56 17.00 1.32 -2.75
N ALA A 57 17.64 0.64 -1.79
CA ALA A 57 17.13 -0.63 -1.27
C ALA A 57 15.73 -0.48 -0.65
N TRP A 58 15.51 0.63 0.06
CA TRP A 58 14.21 0.96 0.67
C TRP A 58 13.16 1.33 -0.38
N THR A 59 13.55 2.09 -1.40
CA THR A 59 12.70 2.41 -2.55
C THR A 59 12.26 1.15 -3.30
N VAL A 60 13.16 0.20 -3.53
CA VAL A 60 12.84 -1.08 -4.18
C VAL A 60 11.92 -1.92 -3.29
N ALA A 61 12.18 -1.99 -1.99
CA ALA A 61 11.30 -2.68 -1.05
C ALA A 61 9.89 -2.07 -1.06
N ALA A 62 9.77 -0.75 -0.94
CA ALA A 62 8.49 -0.04 -1.01
C ALA A 62 7.75 -0.32 -2.32
N TRP A 63 8.46 -0.27 -3.46
CA TRP A 63 7.92 -0.59 -4.78
C TRP A 63 7.41 -2.02 -4.88
N LEU A 64 8.13 -3.00 -4.31
CA LEU A 64 7.68 -4.40 -4.28
C LEU A 64 6.39 -4.58 -3.48
N PHE A 65 6.28 -3.93 -2.31
CA PHE A 65 5.05 -3.97 -1.50
C PHE A 65 3.88 -3.31 -2.21
N LEU A 66 4.06 -2.15 -2.83
CA LEU A 66 3.00 -1.50 -3.62
C LEU A 66 2.60 -2.35 -4.85
N GLY A 67 3.57 -2.93 -5.55
CA GLY A 67 3.31 -3.84 -6.66
C GLY A 67 2.52 -5.08 -6.23
N ALA A 68 2.87 -5.67 -5.08
CA ALA A 68 2.10 -6.75 -4.48
C ALA A 68 0.68 -6.28 -4.10
N GLY A 69 0.56 -5.06 -3.54
CA GLY A 69 -0.72 -4.43 -3.24
C GLY A 69 -1.64 -4.37 -4.46
N ILE A 70 -1.15 -3.89 -5.60
CA ILE A 70 -1.89 -3.84 -6.87
C ILE A 70 -2.38 -5.23 -7.29
N ILE A 71 -1.50 -6.24 -7.23
CA ILE A 71 -1.85 -7.62 -7.64
C ILE A 71 -2.92 -8.22 -6.72
N ILE A 72 -2.77 -8.03 -5.41
CA ILE A 72 -3.72 -8.54 -4.39
C ILE A 72 -5.07 -7.82 -4.51
N GLY A 73 -5.04 -6.50 -4.67
CA GLY A 73 -6.23 -5.67 -4.83
C GLY A 73 -7.00 -6.05 -6.10
N ALA A 74 -6.31 -6.13 -7.24
CA ALA A 74 -6.90 -6.55 -8.51
C ALA A 74 -7.54 -7.95 -8.41
N LYS A 75 -6.90 -8.87 -7.68
CA LYS A 75 -7.47 -10.20 -7.42
C LYS A 75 -8.76 -10.14 -6.60
N TRP A 76 -8.79 -9.33 -5.53
CA TRP A 76 -10.00 -9.12 -4.73
C TRP A 76 -11.13 -8.52 -5.58
N ALA A 77 -10.84 -7.43 -6.28
CA ALA A 77 -11.77 -6.71 -7.12
C ALA A 77 -12.34 -7.62 -8.21
N TYR A 78 -11.50 -8.43 -8.86
CA TYR A 78 -11.94 -9.43 -9.82
C TYR A 78 -12.89 -10.45 -9.20
N ALA A 79 -12.54 -11.00 -8.03
CA ALA A 79 -13.34 -12.02 -7.35
C ALA A 79 -14.71 -11.48 -6.90
N THR A 80 -14.78 -10.20 -6.54
CA THR A 80 -15.96 -9.58 -5.92
C THR A 80 -16.86 -8.86 -6.94
N LEU A 81 -16.26 -8.21 -7.93
CA LEU A 81 -16.92 -7.27 -8.84
C LEU A 81 -16.81 -7.69 -10.32
N GLY A 82 -16.04 -8.75 -10.60
CA GLY A 82 -15.77 -9.22 -11.97
C GLY A 82 -14.99 -8.20 -12.79
N TRP A 83 -15.06 -8.34 -14.12
CA TRP A 83 -14.32 -7.49 -15.05
C TRP A 83 -14.70 -6.00 -14.98
N GLY A 84 -15.95 -5.68 -14.66
CA GLY A 84 -16.43 -4.30 -14.56
C GLY A 84 -15.83 -3.52 -13.40
N GLY A 85 -15.39 -4.21 -12.34
CA GLY A 85 -14.78 -3.61 -11.16
C GLY A 85 -13.30 -3.94 -10.96
N TYR A 86 -12.63 -4.54 -11.95
CA TYR A 86 -11.24 -5.02 -11.80
C TYR A 86 -10.25 -3.97 -11.27
N TRP A 87 -10.51 -2.68 -11.52
CA TRP A 87 -9.66 -1.56 -11.09
C TRP A 87 -10.16 -0.83 -9.84
N SER A 88 -11.29 -1.22 -9.25
CA SER A 88 -11.86 -0.54 -8.08
C SER A 88 -11.40 -1.19 -6.77
N TRP A 89 -10.10 -1.48 -6.67
CA TRP A 89 -9.48 -2.10 -5.50
C TRP A 89 -8.89 -1.12 -4.50
N ASP A 90 -8.77 0.16 -4.88
CA ASP A 90 -8.41 1.32 -4.05
C ASP A 90 -9.56 2.34 -4.13
#